data_AF-A0A945UYE2-F1
#
_entry.id   AF-A0A945UYE2-F1
#
_cell.length_a   1.000
_cell.length_b   1.000
_cell.length_c   1.000
_cell.angle_alpha   90.00
_cell.angle_beta   90.00
_cell.angle_gamma   90.00
#
_symmetry.space_group_name_H-M   'P 1'
#
loop_
_entity.id
_entity.type
_entity.pdbx_description
1 polymer ?
#
loop_
_entity_poly.entity_id
_entity_poly.type
_entity_poly.pdbx_seq_one_letter_code
_entity_poly.pdbx_strand_id
1 'polypeptide(L)'
;ITSDPKQPNGVPEKGGLERVDVPGPVAAIAKAITGAYLSSRGNAFTTRTASQIVQEHFNPKERFSPSGPLFGVQFSQLPCSDLVIHENNSTITVGPKRSPLGLAADPGGIPLYKGGEPVGAIGVISDGLYSIDPNIGDYDNDKDELIAMAGTVGFEPPFDIKGNRITVEGKTFRYTDRRIRALKSNPANALAYDQIDGAVGGLTPVATYFDGTIRPGTIFGTAASGYRANTNNDYGALNAFVLVDPNNQPRFPARDGTEGIPASLTANEVKTIIRNALTIAFRARGQIRRPLGSHAQVTVSIVDTNGSILGIARTPDGPIFGTDVSLQKARTAAFFSNTNAAADLIRGNLGNYWLAAKALLGPTALSDGIAFADRSGGNLSRPYMPDGVNGAPHGPFSKPIAEWSPFNVGLQFDLVAANIVAHRSFLLGQSPTDTPINCTPIPVRAQTSKSPIANGIQIFPGSVPIYRNNTLIGGIGVSGDGIDQDDMISFLGLHNAGLELGTGVGNAPRAIRADNIQTRGGRLRYVSCPFLPFLDSNEQTPCNGK
;
A
#
# COMPACT_ATOMS: atom_id res chain seq x y z
N ILE A 1 -7.21 20.05 1.65
CA ILE A 1 -7.66 18.71 1.22
C ILE A 1 -9.19 18.67 1.16
N THR A 2 -9.78 18.08 0.12
CA THR A 2 -11.25 17.94 -0.01
C THR A 2 -11.63 16.65 -0.75
N SER A 3 -12.70 15.98 -0.34
CA SER A 3 -13.30 14.86 -1.10
C SER A 3 -14.28 15.32 -2.19
N ASP A 4 -14.71 16.58 -2.15
CA ASP A 4 -15.45 17.22 -3.25
C ASP A 4 -14.56 18.31 -3.88
N PRO A 5 -14.04 18.10 -5.10
CA PRO A 5 -13.15 19.05 -5.76
C PRO A 5 -13.83 20.39 -6.06
N LYS A 6 -15.17 20.47 -6.02
CA LYS A 6 -15.91 21.73 -6.19
C LYS A 6 -15.99 22.56 -4.90
N GLN A 7 -15.58 22.01 -3.76
CA GLN A 7 -15.67 22.64 -2.45
C GLN A 7 -14.26 22.98 -1.92
N PRO A 8 -13.89 24.27 -1.85
CA PRO A 8 -12.55 24.66 -1.40
C PRO A 8 -12.29 24.30 0.07
N ASN A 9 -13.35 24.15 0.87
CA ASN A 9 -13.28 23.85 2.30
C ASN A 9 -13.78 22.45 2.65
N GLY A 10 -13.74 21.45 1.76
CA GLY A 10 -14.21 20.09 2.10
C GLY A 10 -15.69 19.99 2.51
N VAL A 11 -16.19 18.77 2.66
CA VAL A 11 -17.55 18.54 3.18
C VAL A 11 -17.50 18.58 4.72
N PRO A 12 -18.23 19.50 5.40
CA PRO A 12 -18.13 19.70 6.85
C PRO A 12 -18.33 18.45 7.70
N GLU A 13 -19.14 17.53 7.21
CA GLU A 13 -19.55 16.32 7.95
C GLU A 13 -18.58 15.15 7.76
N LYS A 14 -17.64 15.23 6.81
CA LYS A 14 -16.76 14.11 6.46
C LYS A 14 -15.58 13.91 7.43
N GLY A 15 -15.35 14.79 8.40
CA GLY A 15 -14.23 14.64 9.35
C GLY A 15 -12.87 14.46 8.65
N GLY A 16 -11.90 13.81 9.28
CA GLY A 16 -10.69 13.34 8.59
C GLY A 16 -9.59 14.37 8.28
N LEU A 17 -8.93 14.16 7.14
CA LEU A 17 -7.98 15.13 6.57
C LEU A 17 -8.66 16.22 5.73
N GLU A 18 -9.96 16.13 5.49
CA GLU A 18 -10.72 17.19 4.85
C GLU A 18 -10.54 18.51 5.60
N ARG A 19 -10.46 19.62 4.86
CA ARG A 19 -10.15 20.98 5.38
C ARG A 19 -8.75 21.17 5.93
N VAL A 20 -7.96 20.12 6.05
CA VAL A 20 -6.54 20.28 6.37
C VAL A 20 -5.87 20.96 5.18
N ASP A 21 -5.31 22.14 5.43
CA ASP A 21 -4.53 22.87 4.44
C ASP A 21 -3.19 22.16 4.20
N VAL A 22 -2.76 22.07 2.94
CA VAL A 22 -1.57 21.32 2.53
C VAL A 22 -0.75 22.22 1.63
N PRO A 23 0.54 22.45 1.93
CA PRO A 23 1.40 23.20 1.04
C PRO A 23 1.43 22.61 -0.37
N GLY A 24 1.27 23.46 -1.40
CA GLY A 24 1.30 23.02 -2.79
C GLY A 24 2.51 22.12 -3.14
N PRO A 25 3.75 22.49 -2.76
CA PRO A 25 4.92 21.65 -3.05
C PRO A 25 4.83 20.22 -2.51
N VAL A 26 4.23 20.02 -1.32
CA VAL A 26 4.15 18.68 -0.71
C VAL A 26 3.05 17.83 -1.34
N ALA A 27 1.95 18.46 -1.77
CA ALA A 27 0.91 17.82 -2.55
C ALA A 27 1.42 17.36 -3.92
N ALA A 28 2.20 18.21 -4.61
CA ALA A 28 2.85 17.85 -5.87
C ALA A 28 3.80 16.65 -5.73
N ILE A 29 4.59 16.60 -4.63
CA ILE A 29 5.44 15.43 -4.33
C ILE A 29 4.60 14.17 -4.09
N ALA A 30 3.51 14.25 -3.33
CA ALA A 30 2.64 13.09 -3.09
C ALA A 30 2.02 12.56 -4.40
N LYS A 31 1.59 13.46 -5.31
CA LYS A 31 1.12 13.10 -6.66
C LYS A 31 2.21 12.41 -7.48
N ALA A 32 3.42 12.97 -7.50
CA ALA A 32 4.55 12.39 -8.22
C ALA A 32 4.90 11.00 -7.68
N ILE A 33 5.10 10.86 -6.37
CA ILE A 33 5.40 9.58 -5.74
C ILE A 33 4.33 8.54 -6.09
N THR A 34 3.06 8.92 -6.10
CA THR A 34 1.97 8.00 -6.44
C THR A 34 2.07 7.49 -7.88
N GLY A 35 2.27 8.39 -8.85
CA GLY A 35 2.48 7.99 -10.24
C GLY A 35 3.69 7.06 -10.38
N ALA A 36 4.81 7.39 -9.74
CA ALA A 36 6.03 6.60 -9.81
C ALA A 36 5.90 5.22 -9.14
N TYR A 37 5.27 5.16 -7.96
CA TYR A 37 5.35 3.99 -7.09
C TYR A 37 4.25 2.96 -7.39
N LEU A 38 3.11 3.38 -7.96
CA LEU A 38 2.08 2.48 -8.47
C LEU A 38 2.45 1.83 -9.81
N SER A 39 3.47 2.37 -10.49
CA SER A 39 3.86 1.97 -11.84
C SER A 39 5.02 0.96 -11.85
N SER A 40 5.13 0.19 -12.93
CA SER A 40 6.14 -0.83 -13.17
C SER A 40 6.44 -0.97 -14.68
N ARG A 41 7.23 -1.94 -15.11
CA ARG A 41 7.39 -2.27 -16.53
C ARG A 41 6.12 -2.92 -17.13
N GLY A 42 5.26 -3.50 -16.29
CA GLY A 42 4.04 -4.18 -16.73
C GLY A 42 2.77 -3.34 -16.62
N ASN A 43 2.80 -2.21 -15.92
CA ASN A 43 1.65 -1.32 -15.74
C ASN A 43 2.10 0.12 -15.51
N ALA A 44 1.31 1.09 -15.96
CA ALA A 44 1.52 2.51 -15.72
C ALA A 44 0.21 3.13 -15.21
N PHE A 45 0.22 3.54 -13.95
CA PHE A 45 -0.93 4.13 -13.26
C PHE A 45 -0.65 5.57 -12.86
N THR A 46 -1.69 6.40 -12.91
CA THR A 46 -1.65 7.81 -12.51
C THR A 46 -2.37 7.99 -11.18
N THR A 47 -2.32 9.20 -10.63
CA THR A 47 -3.19 9.54 -9.50
C THR A 47 -4.68 9.49 -9.85
N ARG A 48 -5.06 9.59 -11.15
CA ARG A 48 -6.45 9.34 -11.57
C ARG A 48 -6.83 7.87 -11.51
N THR A 49 -5.91 6.97 -11.87
CA THR A 49 -6.11 5.54 -11.61
C THR A 49 -6.28 5.30 -10.10
N ALA A 50 -5.43 5.92 -9.28
CA ALA A 50 -5.54 5.84 -7.82
C ALA A 50 -6.89 6.37 -7.33
N SER A 51 -7.37 7.51 -7.84
CA SER A 51 -8.68 8.08 -7.51
C SER A 51 -9.82 7.08 -7.66
N GLN A 52 -9.86 6.36 -8.78
CA GLN A 52 -10.91 5.38 -9.05
C GLN A 52 -10.91 4.25 -8.02
N ILE A 53 -9.73 3.71 -7.68
CA ILE A 53 -9.62 2.43 -6.96
C ILE A 53 -9.63 2.55 -5.43
N VAL A 54 -9.78 3.76 -4.88
CA VAL A 54 -9.78 4.01 -3.44
C VAL A 54 -11.15 4.40 -2.85
N GLN A 55 -12.19 4.41 -3.67
CA GLN A 55 -13.51 4.93 -3.30
C GLN A 55 -14.42 3.84 -2.70
N GLU A 56 -15.58 4.27 -2.18
CA GLU A 56 -16.59 3.41 -1.54
C GLU A 56 -17.15 2.34 -2.48
N HIS A 57 -16.98 2.55 -3.78
CA HIS A 57 -17.29 1.65 -4.88
C HIS A 57 -16.09 1.58 -5.84
N PHE A 58 -15.90 0.44 -6.52
CA PHE A 58 -14.79 0.28 -7.47
C PHE A 58 -14.83 1.31 -8.59
N ASN A 59 -16.02 1.50 -9.14
CA ASN A 59 -16.31 2.63 -10.00
C ASN A 59 -17.16 3.61 -9.18
N PRO A 60 -16.66 4.83 -8.92
CA PRO A 60 -17.41 5.84 -8.19
C PRO A 60 -18.82 6.06 -8.77
N LYS A 61 -19.80 6.24 -7.88
CA LYS A 61 -21.24 6.36 -8.19
C LYS A 61 -21.94 5.13 -8.77
N GLU A 62 -21.23 4.03 -9.05
CA GLU A 62 -21.92 2.77 -9.33
C GLU A 62 -22.58 2.26 -8.04
N ARG A 63 -23.82 1.78 -8.19
CA ARG A 63 -24.56 1.16 -7.10
C ARG A 63 -24.39 -0.34 -7.18
N PHE A 64 -24.48 -0.99 -6.02
CA PHE A 64 -24.42 -2.44 -5.89
C PHE A 64 -23.10 -3.06 -6.38
N SER A 65 -22.00 -2.31 -6.21
CA SER A 65 -20.64 -2.74 -6.55
C SER A 65 -19.74 -2.70 -5.32
N PRO A 66 -18.76 -3.63 -5.19
CA PRO A 66 -17.81 -3.63 -4.07
C PRO A 66 -17.00 -2.34 -4.01
N SER A 67 -16.39 -2.02 -2.86
CA SER A 67 -15.48 -0.87 -2.77
C SER A 67 -14.25 -1.03 -3.66
N GLY A 68 -13.58 0.09 -3.94
CA GLY A 68 -12.33 0.10 -4.67
C GLY A 68 -11.32 -0.90 -4.08
N PRO A 69 -10.59 -1.66 -4.91
CA PRO A 69 -9.76 -2.76 -4.43
C PRO A 69 -8.63 -2.32 -3.50
N LEU A 70 -8.24 -1.03 -3.56
CA LEU A 70 -7.16 -0.45 -2.77
C LEU A 70 -7.65 0.72 -1.89
N PHE A 71 -8.94 0.79 -1.54
CA PHE A 71 -9.40 1.80 -0.58
C PHE A 71 -8.57 1.73 0.72
N GLY A 72 -8.07 2.89 1.16
CA GLY A 72 -7.13 2.98 2.28
C GLY A 72 -5.64 2.96 1.90
N VAL A 73 -5.28 2.66 0.65
CA VAL A 73 -3.86 2.68 0.21
C VAL A 73 -3.20 4.04 0.35
N GLN A 74 -3.98 5.13 0.43
CA GLN A 74 -3.45 6.47 0.71
C GLN A 74 -2.68 6.50 2.04
N PHE A 75 -3.06 5.68 3.02
CA PHE A 75 -2.39 5.58 4.32
C PHE A 75 -1.21 4.59 4.29
N SER A 76 -0.39 4.67 3.24
CA SER A 76 0.88 3.95 3.06
C SER A 76 1.97 4.90 2.58
N GLN A 77 3.23 4.47 2.56
CA GLN A 77 4.38 5.33 2.29
C GLN A 77 4.46 6.53 3.26
N LEU A 78 3.99 6.34 4.49
CA LEU A 78 3.78 7.43 5.45
C LEU A 78 5.10 8.03 5.95
N PRO A 79 5.11 9.32 6.33
CA PRO A 79 6.32 10.00 6.80
C PRO A 79 6.92 9.42 8.09
N CYS A 80 6.10 8.69 8.86
CA CYS A 80 6.45 8.06 10.13
C CYS A 80 6.76 6.55 10.00
N SER A 81 6.74 5.97 8.80
CA SER A 81 6.99 4.54 8.61
C SER A 81 8.45 4.21 8.91
N ASP A 82 8.69 3.05 9.52
CA ASP A 82 10.02 2.58 9.92
C ASP A 82 10.75 1.79 8.81
N LEU A 83 10.21 1.78 7.60
CA LEU A 83 10.78 1.12 6.42
C LEU A 83 11.22 2.11 5.33
N VAL A 84 10.38 3.09 5.04
CA VAL A 84 10.64 4.10 4.00
C VAL A 84 11.59 5.18 4.50
N ILE A 85 12.31 5.80 3.57
CA ILE A 85 13.48 6.63 3.89
C ILE A 85 13.16 8.12 3.76
N HIS A 86 13.77 8.92 4.63
CA HIS A 86 13.82 10.39 4.53
C HIS A 86 14.92 10.79 3.55
N GLU A 87 14.73 11.83 2.74
CA GLU A 87 15.75 12.23 1.76
C GLU A 87 17.07 12.65 2.41
N ASN A 88 16.99 13.22 3.62
CA ASN A 88 18.14 13.69 4.38
C ASN A 88 18.64 12.66 5.42
N ASN A 89 18.28 11.38 5.30
CA ASN A 89 18.79 10.36 6.21
C ASN A 89 20.29 10.16 5.97
N SER A 90 21.11 10.43 6.99
CA SER A 90 22.57 10.36 6.92
C SER A 90 23.14 8.94 6.77
N THR A 91 22.33 7.92 7.07
CA THR A 91 22.75 6.50 7.09
C THR A 91 22.23 5.70 5.90
N ILE A 92 21.02 6.00 5.43
CA ILE A 92 20.38 5.27 4.33
C ILE A 92 19.83 6.28 3.33
N THR A 93 20.43 6.36 2.14
CA THR A 93 20.07 7.36 1.11
C THR A 93 19.39 6.75 -0.12
N VAL A 94 19.37 5.42 -0.28
CA VAL A 94 18.77 4.70 -1.41
C VAL A 94 17.63 3.79 -0.98
N GLY A 95 16.61 3.63 -1.82
CA GLY A 95 15.42 2.81 -1.54
C GLY A 95 14.12 3.60 -1.60
N PRO A 96 12.99 2.97 -1.21
CA PRO A 96 11.69 3.62 -1.23
C PRO A 96 11.68 4.83 -0.29
N LYS A 97 11.28 5.97 -0.84
CA LYS A 97 11.16 7.24 -0.13
C LYS A 97 9.76 7.37 0.45
N ARG A 98 9.66 8.03 1.59
CA ARG A 98 8.39 8.39 2.20
C ARG A 98 7.66 9.42 1.32
N SER A 99 6.34 9.45 1.40
CA SER A 99 5.50 10.49 0.81
C SER A 99 5.00 11.44 1.90
N PRO A 100 4.94 12.77 1.65
CA PRO A 100 4.47 13.73 2.65
C PRO A 100 3.06 13.47 3.18
N LEU A 101 2.17 12.91 2.35
CA LEU A 101 0.75 12.73 2.67
C LEU A 101 0.31 11.27 2.51
N GLY A 102 1.25 10.36 2.30
CA GLY A 102 0.98 9.03 1.75
C GLY A 102 0.64 9.09 0.25
N LEU A 103 -0.07 8.10 -0.28
CA LEU A 103 -0.42 8.08 -1.72
C LEU A 103 -1.60 9.02 -2.02
N ALA A 104 -1.56 9.63 -3.20
CA ALA A 104 -2.49 10.64 -3.66
C ALA A 104 -3.53 10.07 -4.61
N ALA A 105 -4.79 10.41 -4.35
CA ALA A 105 -5.91 10.15 -5.27
C ALA A 105 -6.28 11.40 -6.10
N ASP A 106 -5.49 12.45 -5.98
CA ASP A 106 -5.75 13.74 -6.63
C ASP A 106 -5.11 13.79 -8.04
N PRO A 107 -5.88 13.99 -9.13
CA PRO A 107 -5.34 14.03 -10.50
C PRO A 107 -4.14 14.96 -10.67
N GLY A 108 -3.22 14.61 -11.58
CA GLY A 108 -1.99 15.39 -11.83
C GLY A 108 -0.66 14.69 -11.51
N GLY A 109 -0.67 13.43 -11.08
CA GLY A 109 0.51 12.59 -10.95
C GLY A 109 0.63 11.60 -12.12
N ILE A 110 1.68 11.69 -12.94
CA ILE A 110 1.88 10.87 -14.14
C ILE A 110 3.30 10.26 -14.13
N PRO A 111 3.46 8.93 -14.33
CA PRO A 111 4.77 8.29 -14.34
C PRO A 111 5.59 8.66 -15.58
N LEU A 112 6.91 8.67 -15.41
CA LEU A 112 7.91 8.96 -16.45
C LEU A 112 8.73 7.71 -16.75
N TYR A 113 8.96 7.46 -18.03
CA TYR A 113 9.66 6.29 -18.55
C TYR A 113 10.81 6.68 -19.48
N LYS A 114 11.88 5.89 -19.47
CA LYS A 114 12.98 5.96 -20.45
C LYS A 114 13.28 4.55 -20.95
N GLY A 115 13.21 4.32 -22.26
CA GLY A 115 13.49 2.99 -22.83
C GLY A 115 12.58 1.87 -22.29
N GLY A 116 11.33 2.20 -21.91
CA GLY A 116 10.39 1.24 -21.31
C GLY A 116 10.58 1.03 -19.79
N GLU A 117 11.57 1.67 -19.19
CA GLU A 117 11.87 1.59 -17.76
C GLU A 117 11.25 2.75 -16.98
N PRO A 118 10.58 2.50 -15.83
CA PRO A 118 10.12 3.57 -14.96
C PRO A 118 11.32 4.27 -14.31
N VAL A 119 11.36 5.60 -14.39
CA VAL A 119 12.48 6.42 -13.89
C VAL A 119 12.05 7.54 -12.94
N GLY A 120 10.75 7.67 -12.69
CA GLY A 120 10.17 8.70 -11.83
C GLY A 120 8.74 9.04 -12.23
N ALA A 121 8.30 10.23 -11.87
CA ALA A 121 6.99 10.77 -12.21
C ALA A 121 7.02 12.29 -12.10
N ILE A 122 6.05 12.93 -12.75
CA ILE A 122 5.70 14.33 -12.53
C ILE A 122 4.45 14.39 -11.64
N GLY A 123 4.41 15.37 -10.75
CA GLY A 123 3.24 15.70 -9.94
C GLY A 123 3.02 17.20 -9.99
N VAL A 124 1.79 17.62 -10.22
CA VAL A 124 1.44 19.05 -10.37
C VAL A 124 0.33 19.40 -9.39
N ILE A 125 0.45 20.57 -8.77
CA ILE A 125 -0.69 21.26 -8.17
C ILE A 125 -0.70 22.72 -8.58
N SER A 126 -1.82 23.17 -9.16
CA SER A 126 -1.96 24.51 -9.75
C SER A 126 -3.18 25.27 -9.24
N ASP A 127 -4.15 24.56 -8.68
CA ASP A 127 -5.38 25.14 -8.13
C ASP A 127 -5.38 25.24 -6.59
N GLY A 128 -4.39 24.64 -5.93
CA GLY A 128 -4.28 24.59 -4.47
C GLY A 128 -5.23 23.60 -3.79
N LEU A 129 -5.90 22.73 -4.55
CA LEU A 129 -6.82 21.72 -4.03
C LEU A 129 -6.14 20.36 -4.06
N TYR A 130 -5.98 19.74 -2.89
CA TYR A 130 -5.62 18.32 -2.80
C TYR A 130 -6.88 17.49 -2.65
N SER A 131 -7.29 16.80 -3.71
CA SER A 131 -8.63 16.22 -3.82
C SER A 131 -8.70 14.78 -4.35
N ILE A 132 -9.89 14.36 -4.78
CA ILE A 132 -10.13 13.13 -5.55
C ILE A 132 -11.11 13.48 -6.68
N ASP A 133 -11.15 12.63 -7.70
CA ASP A 133 -12.21 12.64 -8.71
C ASP A 133 -13.31 11.63 -8.34
N PRO A 134 -14.49 12.09 -7.86
CA PRO A 134 -15.60 11.21 -7.48
C PRO A 134 -16.48 10.81 -8.68
N ASN A 135 -16.12 11.18 -9.91
CA ASN A 135 -16.95 10.94 -11.09
C ASN A 135 -16.14 10.38 -12.26
N ILE A 136 -16.26 9.07 -12.50
CA ILE A 136 -15.60 8.48 -13.67
C ILE A 136 -16.45 8.53 -14.95
N GLY A 137 -17.67 9.07 -14.86
CA GLY A 137 -18.65 9.11 -15.96
C GLY A 137 -18.45 10.28 -16.94
N ASP A 138 -17.58 11.23 -16.61
CA ASP A 138 -17.25 12.39 -17.43
C ASP A 138 -15.74 12.43 -17.80
N TYR A 139 -15.35 13.53 -18.42
CA TYR A 139 -13.96 13.89 -18.71
C TYR A 139 -13.77 15.32 -18.23
N ASP A 140 -13.03 15.51 -17.13
CA ASP A 140 -12.85 16.84 -16.57
C ASP A 140 -11.78 17.67 -17.31
N ASN A 141 -11.76 18.96 -16.99
CA ASN A 141 -10.76 19.91 -17.48
C ASN A 141 -9.76 20.25 -16.36
N ASP A 142 -9.24 19.20 -15.72
CA ASP A 142 -8.25 19.32 -14.66
C ASP A 142 -6.95 19.96 -15.18
N LYS A 143 -6.53 21.05 -14.53
CA LYS A 143 -5.35 21.84 -14.93
C LYS A 143 -4.07 21.13 -14.50
N ASP A 144 -4.07 20.47 -13.36
CA ASP A 144 -2.91 19.77 -12.82
C ASP A 144 -2.49 18.65 -13.77
N GLU A 145 -3.45 17.85 -14.22
CA GLU A 145 -3.25 16.79 -15.19
C GLU A 145 -2.87 17.32 -16.57
N LEU A 146 -3.43 18.46 -17.00
CA LEU A 146 -3.06 19.06 -18.28
C LEU A 146 -1.59 19.52 -18.27
N ILE A 147 -1.14 20.15 -17.18
CA ILE A 147 0.26 20.59 -17.02
C ILE A 147 1.18 19.38 -16.85
N ALA A 148 0.77 18.38 -16.06
CA ALA A 148 1.53 17.14 -15.89
C ALA A 148 1.72 16.42 -17.22
N MET A 149 0.67 16.33 -18.04
CA MET A 149 0.72 15.75 -19.39
C MET A 149 1.66 16.51 -20.32
N ALA A 150 1.75 17.84 -20.20
CA ALA A 150 2.69 18.64 -20.98
C ALA A 150 4.15 18.26 -20.63
N GLY A 151 4.42 18.03 -19.34
CA GLY A 151 5.75 17.66 -18.83
C GLY A 151 6.17 16.21 -19.07
N THR A 152 5.29 15.34 -19.58
CA THR A 152 5.61 13.92 -19.84
C THR A 152 6.02 13.63 -21.27
N VAL A 153 5.97 14.61 -22.18
CA VAL A 153 6.27 14.41 -23.60
C VAL A 153 7.72 13.97 -23.79
N GLY A 154 7.92 12.83 -24.47
CA GLY A 154 9.22 12.18 -24.63
C GLY A 154 9.60 11.22 -23.49
N PHE A 155 8.78 11.15 -22.45
CA PHE A 155 8.94 10.27 -21.28
C PHE A 155 7.67 9.45 -20.99
N GLU A 156 6.80 9.27 -21.98
CA GLU A 156 5.54 8.57 -21.78
C GLU A 156 5.77 7.07 -21.52
N PRO A 157 4.91 6.43 -20.70
CA PRO A 157 4.91 4.97 -20.63
C PRO A 157 4.58 4.34 -21.98
N PRO A 158 5.10 3.12 -22.24
CA PRO A 158 4.64 2.30 -23.35
C PRO A 158 3.11 2.24 -23.39
N PHE A 159 2.55 2.38 -24.58
CA PHE A 159 1.11 2.53 -24.76
C PHE A 159 0.30 1.39 -24.14
N ASP A 160 0.78 0.16 -24.30
CA ASP A 160 0.07 -1.05 -23.91
C ASP A 160 -0.02 -1.27 -22.40
N ILE A 161 0.79 -0.59 -21.59
CA ILE A 161 0.79 -0.78 -20.14
C ILE A 161 0.04 0.33 -19.39
N LYS A 162 -0.48 1.35 -20.10
CA LYS A 162 -1.27 2.44 -19.49
C LYS A 162 -2.53 1.88 -18.83
N GLY A 163 -2.95 2.50 -17.72
CA GLY A 163 -4.12 2.05 -16.94
C GLY A 163 -5.38 1.76 -17.77
N ASN A 164 -5.66 2.59 -18.78
CA ASN A 164 -6.81 2.41 -19.68
C ASN A 164 -6.67 1.26 -20.70
N ARG A 165 -5.58 0.50 -20.63
CA ARG A 165 -5.33 -0.76 -21.36
C ARG A 165 -5.38 -1.99 -20.47
N ILE A 166 -5.55 -1.79 -19.17
CA ILE A 166 -5.63 -2.86 -18.17
C ILE A 166 -7.10 -3.02 -17.76
N THR A 167 -7.57 -4.26 -17.75
CA THR A 167 -8.96 -4.60 -17.43
C THR A 167 -9.03 -5.39 -16.12
N VAL A 168 -9.91 -4.98 -15.22
CA VAL A 168 -10.22 -5.64 -13.95
C VAL A 168 -11.73 -5.74 -13.83
N GLU A 169 -12.26 -6.95 -13.59
CA GLU A 169 -13.71 -7.22 -13.55
C GLU A 169 -14.48 -6.71 -14.79
N GLY A 170 -13.87 -6.80 -15.98
CA GLY A 170 -14.48 -6.33 -17.23
C GLY A 170 -14.47 -4.80 -17.40
N LYS A 171 -13.89 -4.04 -16.46
CA LYS A 171 -13.76 -2.57 -16.50
C LYS A 171 -12.31 -2.17 -16.73
N THR A 172 -12.09 -1.05 -17.41
CA THR A 172 -10.76 -0.47 -17.57
C THR A 172 -10.49 0.63 -16.55
N PHE A 173 -9.23 0.78 -16.13
CA PHE A 173 -8.86 1.91 -15.29
C PHE A 173 -8.84 3.23 -16.08
N ARG A 174 -9.10 4.35 -15.41
CA ARG A 174 -8.78 5.68 -15.92
C ARG A 174 -7.26 5.86 -15.92
N TYR A 175 -6.74 6.54 -16.94
CA TYR A 175 -5.32 6.93 -17.01
C TYR A 175 -5.21 8.45 -16.92
N THR A 176 -5.75 9.16 -17.90
CA THR A 176 -5.88 10.62 -17.91
C THR A 176 -7.16 10.99 -18.65
N ASP A 177 -7.75 12.11 -18.24
CA ASP A 177 -8.88 12.74 -18.92
C ASP A 177 -8.40 13.75 -19.96
N ARG A 178 -7.14 14.20 -19.81
CA ARG A 178 -6.44 15.04 -20.77
C ARG A 178 -5.70 14.20 -21.80
N ARG A 179 -5.55 14.77 -22.99
CA ARG A 179 -4.76 14.21 -24.11
C ARG A 179 -3.79 15.27 -24.60
N ILE A 180 -2.72 14.85 -25.27
CA ILE A 180 -1.71 15.77 -25.86
C ILE A 180 -2.36 16.83 -26.76
N ARG A 181 -3.42 16.49 -27.49
CA ARG A 181 -4.18 17.46 -28.32
C ARG A 181 -4.87 18.60 -27.54
N ALA A 182 -5.01 18.46 -26.22
CA ALA A 182 -5.60 19.47 -25.36
C ALA A 182 -4.55 20.49 -24.86
N LEU A 183 -3.27 20.27 -25.16
CA LEU A 183 -2.20 21.21 -24.85
C LEU A 183 -2.35 22.47 -25.70
N LYS A 184 -2.22 23.63 -25.06
CA LYS A 184 -2.30 24.95 -25.73
C LYS A 184 -0.98 25.36 -26.39
N SER A 185 0.13 24.76 -25.96
CA SER A 185 1.46 24.98 -26.50
C SER A 185 1.97 23.72 -27.20
N ASN A 186 2.86 23.87 -28.17
CA ASN A 186 3.58 22.76 -28.78
C ASN A 186 4.75 22.35 -27.85
N PRO A 187 4.75 21.13 -27.29
CA PRO A 187 5.84 20.65 -26.43
C PRO A 187 7.22 20.65 -27.12
N ALA A 188 7.26 20.54 -28.45
CA ALA A 188 8.52 20.61 -29.20
C ALA A 188 9.20 21.99 -29.13
N ASN A 189 8.46 23.02 -28.74
CA ASN A 189 8.97 24.38 -28.55
C ASN A 189 9.28 24.70 -27.07
N ALA A 190 9.20 23.71 -26.18
CA ALA A 190 9.51 23.91 -24.78
C ALA A 190 10.99 24.28 -24.62
N LEU A 191 11.25 25.38 -23.90
CA LEU A 191 12.61 25.80 -23.56
C LEU A 191 13.20 24.83 -22.54
N ALA A 192 14.53 24.68 -22.58
CA ALA A 192 15.24 23.91 -21.57
C ALA A 192 15.17 24.62 -20.19
N TYR A 193 15.32 23.85 -19.11
CA TYR A 193 15.17 24.37 -17.74
C TYR A 193 16.08 25.57 -17.45
N ASP A 194 17.34 25.49 -17.88
CA ASP A 194 18.36 26.55 -17.74
C ASP A 194 18.00 27.87 -18.43
N GLN A 195 17.08 27.83 -19.40
CA GLN A 195 16.58 29.03 -20.10
C GLN A 195 15.38 29.67 -19.42
N ILE A 196 14.74 29.00 -18.45
CA ILE A 196 13.54 29.47 -17.75
C ILE A 196 13.73 29.63 -16.24
N ASP A 197 14.85 29.14 -15.70
CA ASP A 197 15.19 29.21 -14.27
C ASP A 197 15.28 30.67 -13.81
N GLY A 198 14.52 31.00 -12.76
CA GLY A 198 14.40 32.36 -12.22
C GLY A 198 13.56 33.33 -13.08
N ALA A 199 13.23 32.98 -14.32
CA ALA A 199 12.44 33.84 -15.23
C ALA A 199 10.95 33.46 -15.25
N VAL A 200 10.63 32.17 -15.24
CA VAL A 200 9.24 31.64 -15.24
C VAL A 200 8.85 31.07 -13.88
N GLY A 201 9.83 30.55 -13.14
CA GLY A 201 9.70 29.95 -11.82
C GLY A 201 11.07 29.53 -11.31
N GLY A 202 11.13 28.98 -10.09
CA GLY A 202 12.40 28.54 -9.49
C GLY A 202 12.22 27.32 -8.60
N LEU A 203 13.35 26.67 -8.29
CA LEU A 203 13.39 25.53 -7.39
C LEU A 203 13.06 25.99 -5.95
N THR A 204 12.11 25.29 -5.32
CA THR A 204 11.73 25.55 -3.93
C THR A 204 12.19 24.37 -3.07
N PRO A 205 13.14 24.55 -2.15
CA PRO A 205 13.50 23.51 -1.19
C PRO A 205 12.28 23.08 -0.37
N VAL A 206 12.14 21.79 -0.14
CA VAL A 206 11.10 21.19 0.69
C VAL A 206 11.77 20.36 1.76
N ALA A 207 11.63 20.77 3.02
CA ALA A 207 12.30 20.15 4.16
C ALA A 207 12.18 18.62 4.10
N THR A 208 13.32 17.91 4.14
CA THR A 208 13.44 16.44 4.13
C THR A 208 13.00 15.71 2.85
N TYR A 209 12.60 16.42 1.79
CA TYR A 209 12.18 15.85 0.51
C TYR A 209 12.99 16.36 -0.69
N PHE A 210 13.41 17.62 -0.67
CA PHE A 210 14.15 18.25 -1.76
C PHE A 210 14.99 19.42 -1.24
N ASP A 211 16.27 19.44 -1.57
CA ASP A 211 17.21 20.47 -1.10
C ASP A 211 17.34 21.68 -2.05
N GLY A 212 16.58 21.70 -3.14
CA GLY A 212 16.69 22.74 -4.16
C GLY A 212 17.68 22.41 -5.29
N THR A 213 18.28 21.22 -5.31
CA THR A 213 19.23 20.82 -6.36
C THR A 213 18.64 19.73 -7.25
N ILE A 214 18.58 19.98 -8.56
CA ILE A 214 18.13 18.97 -9.54
C ILE A 214 19.08 17.76 -9.52
N ARG A 215 18.51 16.56 -9.50
CA ARG A 215 19.26 15.30 -9.48
C ARG A 215 18.88 14.44 -10.70
N PRO A 216 19.81 13.63 -11.23
CA PRO A 216 19.46 12.66 -12.26
C PRO A 216 18.46 11.63 -11.73
N GLY A 217 17.51 11.23 -12.58
CA GLY A 217 16.58 10.14 -12.26
C GLY A 217 17.28 8.79 -12.18
N THR A 218 16.72 7.88 -11.37
CA THR A 218 17.31 6.56 -11.09
C THR A 218 16.41 5.46 -11.64
N ILE A 219 16.98 4.52 -12.40
CA ILE A 219 16.27 3.35 -12.92
C ILE A 219 15.94 2.39 -11.76
N PHE A 220 14.67 2.01 -11.63
CA PHE A 220 14.24 1.05 -10.61
C PHE A 220 14.77 -0.37 -10.86
N GLY A 221 15.21 -1.02 -9.78
CA GLY A 221 15.79 -2.37 -9.81
C GLY A 221 17.32 -2.39 -9.87
N THR A 222 17.97 -1.23 -9.77
CA THR A 222 19.42 -1.10 -9.61
C THR A 222 19.78 -0.77 -8.15
N ALA A 223 20.98 -1.12 -7.69
CA ALA A 223 21.41 -0.83 -6.32
C ALA A 223 21.28 0.67 -5.96
N ALA A 224 21.46 1.57 -6.93
CA ALA A 224 21.23 3.01 -6.79
C ALA A 224 19.76 3.38 -6.45
N SER A 225 18.80 2.58 -6.92
CA SER A 225 17.37 2.70 -6.52
C SER A 225 17.07 2.08 -5.16
N GLY A 226 18.06 1.45 -4.52
CA GLY A 226 17.93 0.68 -3.28
C GLY A 226 17.30 -0.70 -3.46
N TYR A 227 17.21 -1.20 -4.71
CA TYR A 227 16.74 -2.53 -5.03
C TYR A 227 17.69 -3.21 -6.00
N ARG A 228 18.00 -4.49 -5.82
CA ARG A 228 18.73 -5.24 -6.84
C ARG A 228 18.40 -6.72 -6.81
N ALA A 229 18.79 -7.42 -7.87
CA ALA A 229 18.81 -8.88 -7.88
C ALA A 229 19.58 -9.39 -6.64
N ASN A 230 19.00 -10.38 -5.99
CA ASN A 230 19.65 -11.12 -4.92
C ASN A 230 20.86 -11.86 -5.50
N THR A 231 21.99 -11.75 -4.82
CA THR A 231 23.28 -12.32 -5.29
C THR A 231 23.64 -13.60 -4.56
N ASN A 232 22.90 -13.94 -3.50
CA ASN A 232 23.17 -15.08 -2.65
C ASN A 232 22.16 -16.19 -2.96
N ASN A 233 22.44 -17.43 -2.60
CA ASN A 233 21.55 -18.56 -2.89
C ASN A 233 20.34 -18.67 -1.92
N ASP A 234 19.96 -17.58 -1.25
CA ASP A 234 18.92 -17.59 -0.21
C ASP A 234 17.53 -17.99 -0.74
N TYR A 235 17.26 -17.72 -2.01
CA TYR A 235 15.97 -18.00 -2.65
C TYR A 235 16.09 -18.99 -3.82
N GLY A 236 17.19 -19.77 -3.85
CA GLY A 236 17.46 -20.73 -4.93
C GLY A 236 17.59 -20.07 -6.31
N ALA A 237 17.08 -20.74 -7.34
CA ALA A 237 17.14 -20.26 -8.72
C ALA A 237 16.14 -19.14 -9.06
N LEU A 238 15.36 -18.66 -8.09
CA LEU A 238 14.40 -17.58 -8.33
C LEU A 238 15.14 -16.27 -8.62
N ASN A 239 14.64 -15.50 -9.58
CA ASN A 239 15.11 -14.14 -9.84
C ASN A 239 14.58 -13.15 -8.78
N ALA A 240 14.87 -13.43 -7.52
CA ALA A 240 14.45 -12.61 -6.38
C ALA A 240 15.25 -11.32 -6.31
N PHE A 241 14.61 -10.24 -5.87
CA PHE A 241 15.21 -8.94 -5.61
C PHE A 241 15.11 -8.62 -4.12
N VAL A 242 16.07 -7.84 -3.63
CA VAL A 242 16.18 -7.42 -2.23
C VAL A 242 16.37 -5.92 -2.12
N LEU A 243 16.03 -5.36 -0.96
CA LEU A 243 16.37 -3.98 -0.62
C LEU A 243 17.83 -3.90 -0.18
N VAL A 244 18.54 -2.88 -0.65
CA VAL A 244 19.94 -2.63 -0.30
C VAL A 244 20.16 -1.22 0.23
N ASP A 245 21.23 -1.06 1.00
CA ASP A 245 21.73 0.23 1.49
C ASP A 245 22.65 0.90 0.45
N PRO A 246 23.18 2.12 0.72
CA PRO A 246 24.11 2.80 -0.19
C PRO A 246 25.42 2.05 -0.45
N ASN A 247 25.78 1.10 0.42
CA ASN A 247 26.96 0.23 0.30
C ASN A 247 26.62 -1.10 -0.38
N ASN A 248 25.44 -1.20 -0.99
CA ASN A 248 24.92 -2.38 -1.69
C ASN A 248 24.75 -3.63 -0.79
N GLN A 249 24.61 -3.43 0.52
CA GLN A 249 24.34 -4.49 1.49
C GLN A 249 22.83 -4.69 1.70
N PRO A 250 22.33 -5.93 1.85
CA PRO A 250 20.92 -6.18 2.14
C PRO A 250 20.45 -5.49 3.42
N ARG A 251 19.35 -4.73 3.34
CA ARG A 251 18.78 -4.00 4.50
C ARG A 251 17.95 -4.87 5.42
N PHE A 252 17.27 -5.88 4.86
CA PHE A 252 16.34 -6.75 5.60
C PHE A 252 16.59 -8.22 5.26
N PRO A 253 17.80 -8.75 5.51
CA PRO A 253 18.06 -10.18 5.37
C PRO A 253 17.21 -10.97 6.37
N ALA A 254 16.94 -12.24 6.06
CA ALA A 254 16.21 -13.13 6.96
C ALA A 254 16.93 -13.24 8.32
N ARG A 255 16.19 -13.09 9.42
CA ARG A 255 16.69 -13.18 10.80
C ARG A 255 15.68 -13.85 11.73
N ASP A 256 16.15 -14.24 12.92
CA ASP A 256 15.32 -14.83 13.97
C ASP A 256 14.31 -13.82 14.56
N GLY A 257 13.20 -14.34 15.08
CA GLY A 257 12.15 -13.60 15.77
C GLY A 257 12.63 -12.95 17.07
N THR A 258 12.03 -11.81 17.41
CA THR A 258 12.45 -11.00 18.56
C THR A 258 11.71 -11.34 19.85
N GLU A 259 10.76 -12.28 19.85
CA GLU A 259 10.08 -12.69 21.09
C GLU A 259 11.03 -13.37 22.08
N GLY A 260 12.14 -13.94 21.60
CA GLY A 260 13.14 -14.59 22.44
C GLY A 260 12.64 -15.87 23.11
N ILE A 261 11.66 -16.54 22.51
CA ILE A 261 11.10 -17.81 23.00
C ILE A 261 11.39 -18.96 22.03
N PRO A 262 11.38 -20.23 22.46
CA PRO A 262 11.61 -21.37 21.57
C PRO A 262 10.62 -21.46 20.39
N ALA A 263 9.44 -20.84 20.53
CA ALA A 263 8.42 -20.77 19.49
C ALA A 263 8.68 -19.65 18.45
N SER A 264 9.69 -18.79 18.61
CA SER A 264 10.01 -17.74 17.62
C SER A 264 10.38 -18.35 16.26
N LEU A 265 10.10 -17.59 15.19
CA LEU A 265 10.59 -17.91 13.86
C LEU A 265 12.12 -17.88 13.82
N THR A 266 12.72 -18.83 13.11
CA THR A 266 14.16 -18.82 12.80
C THR A 266 14.41 -18.13 11.45
N ALA A 267 15.63 -17.64 11.24
CA ALA A 267 16.06 -17.06 9.97
C ALA A 267 15.87 -18.03 8.78
N ASN A 268 16.05 -19.34 9.01
CA ASN A 268 15.82 -20.36 7.99
C ASN A 268 14.33 -20.50 7.63
N GLU A 269 13.45 -20.49 8.62
CA GLU A 269 12.00 -20.53 8.39
C GLU A 269 11.54 -19.28 7.64
N VAL A 270 12.00 -18.10 8.03
CA VAL A 270 11.71 -16.83 7.35
C VAL A 270 12.13 -16.89 5.88
N LYS A 271 13.36 -17.33 5.61
CA LYS A 271 13.88 -17.51 4.25
C LYS A 271 13.04 -18.48 3.43
N THR A 272 12.65 -19.61 4.03
CA THR A 272 11.85 -20.66 3.39
C THR A 272 10.43 -20.20 3.06
N ILE A 273 9.81 -19.42 3.95
CA ILE A 273 8.50 -18.81 3.72
C ILE A 273 8.57 -17.83 2.55
N ILE A 274 9.56 -16.92 2.56
CA ILE A 274 9.74 -15.94 1.47
C ILE A 274 10.01 -16.66 0.14
N ARG A 275 10.88 -17.67 0.10
CA ARG A 275 11.16 -18.45 -1.12
C ARG A 275 9.91 -19.13 -1.67
N ASN A 276 9.09 -19.74 -0.81
CA ASN A 276 7.85 -20.38 -1.25
C ASN A 276 6.82 -19.36 -1.76
N ALA A 277 6.67 -18.20 -1.09
CA ALA A 277 5.83 -17.12 -1.57
C ALA A 277 6.29 -16.61 -2.95
N LEU A 278 7.59 -16.35 -3.13
CA LEU A 278 8.12 -15.93 -4.43
C LEU A 278 7.95 -17.02 -5.50
N THR A 279 8.10 -18.30 -5.15
CA THR A 279 7.79 -19.41 -6.06
C THR A 279 6.34 -19.33 -6.56
N ILE A 280 5.37 -19.09 -5.66
CA ILE A 280 3.97 -18.89 -6.06
C ILE A 280 3.81 -17.65 -6.95
N ALA A 281 4.48 -16.54 -6.62
CA ALA A 281 4.41 -15.31 -7.43
C ALA A 281 4.92 -15.52 -8.86
N PHE A 282 6.05 -16.21 -9.05
CA PHE A 282 6.61 -16.53 -10.37
C PHE A 282 5.76 -17.49 -11.20
N ARG A 283 4.89 -18.27 -10.55
CA ARG A 283 3.93 -19.16 -11.21
C ARG A 283 2.59 -18.47 -11.49
N ALA A 284 2.19 -17.51 -10.65
CA ALA A 284 0.91 -16.83 -10.73
C ALA A 284 0.83 -15.89 -11.93
N ARG A 285 -0.30 -15.89 -12.64
CA ARG A 285 -0.62 -14.91 -13.68
C ARG A 285 -0.87 -13.54 -13.05
N GLY A 286 -0.18 -12.51 -13.54
CA GLY A 286 -0.43 -11.12 -13.15
C GLY A 286 -1.79 -10.63 -13.67
N GLN A 287 -2.57 -10.00 -12.79
CA GLN A 287 -3.91 -9.47 -13.09
C GLN A 287 -3.83 -8.08 -13.71
N ILE A 288 -2.95 -7.24 -13.19
CA ILE A 288 -2.90 -5.82 -13.53
C ILE A 288 -1.73 -5.48 -14.45
N ARG A 289 -1.26 -6.45 -15.23
CA ARG A 289 0.01 -6.38 -15.96
C ARG A 289 -0.13 -6.77 -17.42
N ARG A 290 0.62 -6.11 -18.29
CA ARG A 290 0.80 -6.48 -19.70
C ARG A 290 2.30 -6.61 -20.05
N PRO A 291 2.68 -7.49 -20.98
CA PRO A 291 1.82 -8.37 -21.77
C PRO A 291 1.11 -9.43 -20.92
N LEU A 292 -0.06 -9.88 -21.39
CA LEU A 292 -0.80 -10.96 -20.73
C LEU A 292 0.07 -12.23 -20.71
N GLY A 293 -0.09 -13.04 -19.66
CA GLY A 293 0.78 -14.21 -19.44
C GLY A 293 2.07 -13.88 -18.69
N SER A 294 2.29 -12.61 -18.32
CA SER A 294 3.36 -12.25 -17.36
C SER A 294 3.03 -12.77 -15.96
N HIS A 295 4.05 -13.10 -15.18
CA HIS A 295 3.87 -13.49 -13.78
C HIS A 295 3.56 -12.28 -12.89
N ALA A 296 2.90 -12.55 -11.77
CA ALA A 296 2.62 -11.55 -10.75
C ALA A 296 3.92 -10.93 -10.22
N GLN A 297 3.89 -9.63 -9.92
CA GLN A 297 5.04 -8.93 -9.38
C GLN A 297 4.71 -8.32 -8.03
N VAL A 298 5.39 -8.75 -6.98
CA VAL A 298 5.03 -8.45 -5.59
C VAL A 298 6.26 -8.29 -4.70
N THR A 299 6.08 -7.60 -3.58
CA THR A 299 6.96 -7.65 -2.41
C THR A 299 6.35 -8.55 -1.34
N VAL A 300 7.19 -9.36 -0.69
CA VAL A 300 6.85 -10.25 0.43
C VAL A 300 7.58 -9.75 1.68
N SER A 301 6.84 -9.55 2.77
CA SER A 301 7.37 -9.16 4.08
C SER A 301 6.96 -10.16 5.14
N ILE A 302 7.90 -10.53 6.02
CA ILE A 302 7.65 -11.36 7.20
C ILE A 302 7.90 -10.53 8.45
N VAL A 303 6.99 -10.61 9.41
CA VAL A 303 7.14 -10.02 10.75
C VAL A 303 6.87 -11.04 11.85
N ASP A 304 7.41 -10.77 13.02
CA ASP A 304 7.10 -11.48 14.25
C ASP A 304 5.91 -10.84 15.00
N THR A 305 5.55 -11.37 16.17
CA THR A 305 4.41 -10.85 16.97
C THR A 305 4.68 -9.50 17.65
N ASN A 306 5.95 -9.04 17.69
CA ASN A 306 6.31 -7.69 18.10
C ASN A 306 6.28 -6.69 16.93
N GLY A 307 5.89 -7.13 15.72
CA GLY A 307 5.90 -6.32 14.51
C GLY A 307 7.29 -6.06 13.95
N SER A 308 8.30 -6.79 14.41
CA SER A 308 9.68 -6.67 13.94
C SER A 308 9.81 -7.24 12.54
N ILE A 309 10.46 -6.52 11.62
CA ILE A 309 10.73 -7.03 10.26
C ILE A 309 11.73 -8.18 10.36
N LEU A 310 11.36 -9.37 9.93
CA LEU A 310 12.25 -10.54 9.92
C LEU A 310 12.90 -10.80 8.57
N GLY A 311 12.28 -10.35 7.48
CA GLY A 311 12.85 -10.47 6.14
C GLY A 311 11.94 -9.86 5.09
N ILE A 312 12.55 -9.31 4.04
CA ILE A 312 11.83 -8.75 2.88
C ILE A 312 12.56 -9.18 1.59
N ALA A 313 11.80 -9.73 0.65
CA ALA A 313 12.24 -9.93 -0.72
C ALA A 313 11.09 -9.72 -1.69
N ARG A 314 11.39 -9.53 -2.96
CA ARG A 314 10.41 -9.20 -3.98
C ARG A 314 10.75 -9.82 -5.31
N THR A 315 9.78 -9.84 -6.21
CA THR A 315 10.04 -10.07 -7.63
C THR A 315 10.68 -8.81 -8.25
N PRO A 316 11.35 -8.91 -9.42
CA PRO A 316 12.15 -7.83 -9.99
C PRO A 316 11.41 -6.52 -10.26
N ASP A 317 10.13 -6.63 -10.61
CA ASP A 317 9.30 -5.52 -11.10
C ASP A 317 8.07 -5.26 -10.22
N GLY A 318 8.11 -5.69 -8.95
CA GLY A 318 7.04 -5.36 -7.99
C GLY A 318 6.89 -3.84 -7.83
N PRO A 319 5.68 -3.26 -7.88
CA PRO A 319 5.51 -1.83 -7.66
C PRO A 319 6.11 -1.37 -6.32
N ILE A 320 6.72 -0.17 -6.30
CA ILE A 320 7.50 0.31 -5.14
C ILE A 320 6.61 0.52 -3.90
N PHE A 321 5.36 0.95 -4.10
CA PHE A 321 4.39 1.10 -3.00
C PHE A 321 4.13 -0.22 -2.28
N GLY A 322 4.26 -1.35 -3.01
CA GLY A 322 4.07 -2.69 -2.49
C GLY A 322 5.02 -3.02 -1.33
N THR A 323 6.18 -2.36 -1.23
CA THR A 323 7.16 -2.64 -0.18
C THR A 323 6.72 -2.21 1.22
N ASP A 324 6.15 -1.01 1.38
CA ASP A 324 5.60 -0.58 2.68
C ASP A 324 4.25 -1.26 2.93
N VAL A 325 3.42 -1.40 1.89
CA VAL A 325 2.11 -2.05 2.00
C VAL A 325 2.23 -3.53 2.40
N SER A 326 3.15 -4.31 1.83
CA SER A 326 3.35 -5.71 2.23
C SER A 326 3.74 -5.82 3.71
N LEU A 327 4.51 -4.85 4.23
CA LEU A 327 4.85 -4.79 5.65
C LEU A 327 3.63 -4.42 6.51
N GLN A 328 2.84 -3.41 6.11
CA GLN A 328 1.60 -3.06 6.81
C GLN A 328 0.65 -4.27 6.87
N LYS A 329 0.49 -5.00 5.76
CA LYS A 329 -0.35 -6.20 5.69
C LYS A 329 0.15 -7.31 6.63
N ALA A 330 1.46 -7.57 6.65
CA ALA A 330 2.06 -8.57 7.54
C ALA A 330 1.81 -8.25 9.02
N ARG A 331 2.01 -6.98 9.41
CA ARG A 331 1.76 -6.49 10.78
C ARG A 331 0.29 -6.51 11.14
N THR A 332 -0.59 -6.21 10.19
CA THR A 332 -2.04 -6.21 10.40
C THR A 332 -2.53 -7.61 10.76
N ALA A 333 -2.20 -8.62 9.96
CA ALA A 333 -2.57 -10.00 10.25
C ALA A 333 -2.03 -10.50 11.60
N ALA A 334 -0.76 -10.19 11.92
CA ALA A 334 -0.17 -10.53 13.21
C ALA A 334 -0.85 -9.79 14.39
N PHE A 335 -1.14 -8.51 14.24
CA PHE A 335 -1.74 -7.68 15.29
C PHE A 335 -3.16 -8.13 15.61
N PHE A 336 -4.05 -8.23 14.62
CA PHE A 336 -5.47 -8.56 14.88
C PHE A 336 -5.69 -10.01 15.31
N SER A 337 -4.73 -10.91 15.03
CA SER A 337 -4.75 -12.29 15.52
C SER A 337 -4.20 -12.44 16.95
N ASN A 338 -3.60 -11.39 17.50
CA ASN A 338 -2.99 -11.40 18.84
C ASN A 338 -4.07 -11.16 19.90
N THR A 339 -4.03 -11.91 21.00
CA THR A 339 -4.98 -11.76 22.12
C THR A 339 -4.86 -10.42 22.85
N ASN A 340 -3.78 -9.66 22.63
CA ASN A 340 -3.59 -8.32 23.19
C ASN A 340 -4.21 -7.21 22.33
N ALA A 341 -4.73 -7.49 21.13
CA ALA A 341 -5.20 -6.46 20.19
C ALA A 341 -6.26 -5.53 20.80
N ALA A 342 -7.25 -6.09 21.50
CA ALA A 342 -8.25 -5.29 22.22
C ALA A 342 -7.62 -4.34 23.26
N ALA A 343 -6.73 -4.85 24.10
CA ALA A 343 -6.06 -4.06 25.13
C ALA A 343 -5.15 -2.98 24.55
N ASP A 344 -4.47 -3.28 23.44
CA ASP A 344 -3.65 -2.32 22.72
C ASP A 344 -4.46 -1.19 22.11
N LEU A 345 -5.60 -1.49 21.48
CA LEU A 345 -6.53 -0.48 20.95
C LEU A 345 -7.06 0.43 22.07
N ILE A 346 -7.44 -0.13 23.22
CA ILE A 346 -7.89 0.67 24.37
C ILE A 346 -6.78 1.60 24.86
N ARG A 347 -5.55 1.10 25.03
CA ARG A 347 -4.40 1.90 25.47
C ARG A 347 -3.99 2.96 24.46
N GLY A 348 -4.20 2.71 23.17
CA GLY A 348 -4.02 3.67 22.09
C GLY A 348 -5.15 4.69 21.93
N ASN A 349 -6.11 4.75 22.86
CA ASN A 349 -7.29 5.60 22.81
C ASN A 349 -8.20 5.33 21.58
N LEU A 350 -8.25 4.08 21.14
CA LEU A 350 -9.04 3.58 20.01
C LEU A 350 -10.06 2.52 20.47
N GLY A 351 -10.43 2.55 21.76
CA GLY A 351 -11.36 1.61 22.37
C GLY A 351 -12.78 1.63 21.79
N ASN A 352 -13.17 2.72 21.12
CA ASN A 352 -14.43 2.82 20.37
C ASN A 352 -14.51 1.79 19.23
N TYR A 353 -13.42 1.57 18.51
CA TYR A 353 -13.35 0.56 17.44
C TYR A 353 -13.45 -0.87 18.00
N TRP A 354 -12.81 -1.12 19.14
CA TRP A 354 -12.97 -2.39 19.86
C TRP A 354 -14.41 -2.59 20.35
N LEU A 355 -15.08 -1.56 20.90
CA LEU A 355 -16.48 -1.65 21.32
C LEU A 355 -17.41 -1.98 20.15
N ALA A 356 -17.19 -1.37 18.99
CA ALA A 356 -17.93 -1.69 17.77
C ALA A 356 -17.67 -3.13 17.31
N ALA A 357 -16.41 -3.59 17.34
CA ALA A 357 -16.05 -4.96 17.01
C ALA A 357 -16.67 -5.97 17.99
N LYS A 358 -16.67 -5.67 19.29
CA LYS A 358 -17.33 -6.47 20.34
C LYS A 358 -18.83 -6.61 20.10
N ALA A 359 -19.48 -5.52 19.69
CA ALA A 359 -20.91 -5.54 19.38
C ALA A 359 -21.24 -6.40 18.14
N LEU A 360 -20.34 -6.50 17.16
CA LEU A 360 -20.55 -7.27 15.94
C LEU A 360 -20.09 -8.73 16.04
N LEU A 361 -18.91 -8.97 16.63
CA LEU A 361 -18.22 -10.26 16.60
C LEU A 361 -18.42 -11.07 17.88
N GLY A 362 -18.86 -10.43 18.97
CA GLY A 362 -19.11 -11.07 20.25
C GLY A 362 -18.24 -10.53 21.40
N PRO A 363 -18.52 -10.97 22.64
CA PRO A 363 -17.97 -10.35 23.84
C PRO A 363 -16.45 -10.42 23.97
N THR A 364 -15.81 -11.40 23.32
CA THR A 364 -14.37 -11.68 23.37
C THR A 364 -13.60 -11.17 22.15
N ALA A 365 -14.24 -10.43 21.24
CA ALA A 365 -13.64 -9.96 20.00
C ALA A 365 -12.25 -9.32 20.23
N LEU A 366 -11.27 -9.73 19.41
CA LEU A 366 -9.87 -9.26 19.45
C LEU A 366 -9.11 -9.62 20.74
N SER A 367 -9.63 -10.57 21.52
CA SER A 367 -8.98 -11.16 22.70
C SER A 367 -9.15 -12.68 22.78
N ASP A 368 -9.87 -13.28 21.83
CA ASP A 368 -10.20 -14.71 21.73
C ASP A 368 -9.16 -15.54 20.94
N GLY A 369 -8.18 -14.89 20.31
CA GLY A 369 -7.15 -15.57 19.53
C GLY A 369 -7.63 -16.06 18.17
N ILE A 370 -8.77 -15.56 17.68
CA ILE A 370 -9.21 -15.78 16.30
C ILE A 370 -8.15 -15.24 15.33
N ALA A 371 -7.79 -16.04 14.34
CA ALA A 371 -6.86 -15.69 13.30
C ALA A 371 -7.55 -14.83 12.24
N PHE A 372 -7.12 -13.57 12.11
CA PHE A 372 -7.58 -12.62 11.10
C PHE A 372 -6.55 -12.48 9.98
N ALA A 373 -7.00 -12.67 8.75
CA ALA A 373 -6.29 -12.23 7.54
C ALA A 373 -6.73 -10.79 7.19
N ASP A 374 -5.95 -10.08 6.38
CA ASP A 374 -6.33 -8.71 5.95
C ASP A 374 -7.64 -8.70 5.17
N ARG A 375 -8.02 -9.78 4.49
CA ARG A 375 -9.34 -9.86 3.86
C ARG A 375 -10.48 -9.79 4.88
N SER A 376 -10.32 -10.46 6.03
CA SER A 376 -11.30 -10.42 7.12
C SER A 376 -11.35 -9.03 7.74
N GLY A 377 -10.18 -8.42 7.99
CA GLY A 377 -10.08 -7.02 8.43
C GLY A 377 -10.73 -6.06 7.43
N GLY A 378 -10.49 -6.26 6.14
CA GLY A 378 -11.08 -5.49 5.05
C GLY A 378 -12.59 -5.64 4.93
N ASN A 379 -13.19 -6.77 5.34
CA ASN A 379 -14.65 -6.87 5.48
C ASN A 379 -15.17 -5.98 6.62
N LEU A 380 -14.42 -5.90 7.72
CA LEU A 380 -14.77 -5.11 8.91
C LEU A 380 -14.47 -3.60 8.75
N SER A 381 -13.70 -3.22 7.72
CA SER A 381 -13.38 -1.83 7.39
C SER A 381 -14.25 -1.25 6.27
N ARG A 382 -15.33 -1.93 5.85
CA ARG A 382 -16.17 -1.42 4.76
C ARG A 382 -17.09 -0.28 5.23
N PRO A 383 -17.26 0.78 4.41
CA PRO A 383 -18.28 1.80 4.65
C PRO A 383 -19.71 1.24 4.53
N TYR A 384 -19.88 0.14 3.81
CA TYR A 384 -21.10 -0.65 3.73
C TYR A 384 -20.76 -2.13 4.02
N MET A 385 -21.36 -2.72 5.05
CA MET A 385 -21.14 -4.11 5.44
C MET A 385 -22.49 -4.89 5.43
N PRO A 386 -22.66 -5.88 4.54
CA PRO A 386 -21.68 -6.44 3.60
C PRO A 386 -21.31 -5.49 2.45
N ASP A 387 -20.11 -5.70 1.89
CA ASP A 387 -19.57 -4.89 0.80
C ASP A 387 -20.51 -4.88 -0.42
N GLY A 388 -20.57 -3.74 -1.11
CA GLY A 388 -21.43 -3.54 -2.26
C GLY A 388 -22.93 -3.50 -1.97
N VAL A 389 -23.38 -3.47 -0.71
CA VAL A 389 -24.81 -3.26 -0.38
C VAL A 389 -25.02 -1.83 0.10
N ASN A 390 -25.38 -0.94 -0.84
CA ASN A 390 -25.62 0.48 -0.53
C ASN A 390 -26.65 0.65 0.59
N GLY A 391 -26.33 1.50 1.56
CA GLY A 391 -27.19 1.79 2.71
C GLY A 391 -27.10 0.75 3.84
N ALA A 392 -26.33 -0.32 3.68
CA ALA A 392 -26.02 -1.21 4.79
C ALA A 392 -25.22 -0.48 5.89
N PRO A 393 -25.31 -0.90 7.16
CA PRO A 393 -24.46 -0.37 8.23
C PRO A 393 -22.98 -0.54 7.89
N HIS A 394 -22.13 0.37 8.38
CA HIS A 394 -20.68 0.25 8.22
C HIS A 394 -20.10 -0.88 9.09
N GLY A 395 -18.92 -1.37 8.70
CA GLY A 395 -18.13 -2.29 9.50
C GLY A 395 -17.54 -1.61 10.74
N PRO A 396 -17.14 -2.38 11.78
CA PRO A 396 -16.73 -1.83 13.06
C PRO A 396 -15.43 -1.04 13.01
N PHE A 397 -14.62 -1.18 11.95
CA PHE A 397 -13.38 -0.43 11.74
C PHE A 397 -13.53 0.72 10.74
N SER A 398 -14.72 0.92 10.18
CA SER A 398 -15.04 2.02 9.27
C SER A 398 -15.73 3.17 9.97
N LYS A 399 -15.60 4.39 9.43
CA LYS A 399 -16.56 5.47 9.70
C LYS A 399 -17.92 5.17 9.06
N PRO A 400 -19.03 5.73 9.59
CA PRO A 400 -20.31 5.72 8.89
C PRO A 400 -20.21 6.51 7.57
N ILE A 401 -20.99 6.15 6.55
CA ILE A 401 -20.85 6.76 5.21
C ILE A 401 -21.00 8.29 5.21
N ALA A 402 -21.80 8.87 6.12
CA ALA A 402 -21.94 10.32 6.25
C ALA A 402 -20.59 11.00 6.57
N GLU A 403 -19.74 10.34 7.36
CA GLU A 403 -18.40 10.78 7.73
C GLU A 403 -17.30 10.14 6.86
N TRP A 404 -17.59 9.06 6.16
CA TRP A 404 -16.56 8.32 5.42
C TRP A 404 -16.13 9.04 4.15
N SER A 405 -14.83 9.03 3.88
CA SER A 405 -14.25 9.36 2.58
C SER A 405 -12.95 8.57 2.39
N PRO A 406 -12.34 8.64 1.19
CA PRO A 406 -10.98 8.11 1.01
C PRO A 406 -9.93 8.77 1.94
N PHE A 407 -10.22 9.92 2.54
CA PHE A 407 -9.36 10.62 3.51
C PHE A 407 -9.78 10.40 4.99
N ASN A 408 -10.89 9.70 5.23
CA ASN A 408 -11.41 9.39 6.57
C ASN A 408 -12.04 7.98 6.63
N VAL A 409 -11.20 6.96 6.43
CA VAL A 409 -11.69 5.57 6.25
C VAL A 409 -12.05 4.86 7.57
N GLY A 410 -11.67 5.39 8.73
CA GLY A 410 -11.91 4.76 10.04
C GLY A 410 -10.62 4.44 10.77
N LEU A 411 -10.54 3.25 11.39
CA LEU A 411 -9.44 2.85 12.28
C LEU A 411 -8.07 3.02 11.62
N GLN A 412 -7.94 2.70 10.33
CA GLN A 412 -6.67 2.87 9.60
C GLN A 412 -6.18 4.32 9.61
N PHE A 413 -7.07 5.28 9.36
CA PHE A 413 -6.72 6.70 9.41
C PHE A 413 -6.50 7.17 10.85
N ASP A 414 -7.41 6.83 11.77
CA ASP A 414 -7.35 7.28 13.16
C ASP A 414 -6.08 6.80 13.89
N LEU A 415 -5.51 5.66 13.48
CA LEU A 415 -4.20 5.20 13.95
C LEU A 415 -3.07 6.16 13.57
N VAL A 416 -3.12 6.80 12.40
CA VAL A 416 -1.99 7.57 11.84
C VAL A 416 -2.23 9.09 11.86
N ALA A 417 -3.45 9.53 12.17
CA ALA A 417 -3.89 10.93 12.05
C ALA A 417 -2.98 11.90 12.81
N ALA A 418 -2.62 11.60 14.06
CA ALA A 418 -1.74 12.44 14.88
C ALA A 418 -0.35 12.61 14.26
N ASN A 419 0.21 11.55 13.66
CA ASN A 419 1.50 11.60 12.98
C ASN A 419 1.44 12.45 11.71
N ILE A 420 0.36 12.33 10.93
CA ILE A 420 0.16 13.14 9.71
C ILE A 420 0.04 14.63 10.07
N VAL A 421 -0.73 14.96 11.12
CA VAL A 421 -0.87 16.34 11.60
C VAL A 421 0.46 16.89 12.13
N ALA A 422 1.22 16.09 12.89
CA ALA A 422 2.55 16.49 13.37
C ALA A 422 3.53 16.74 12.21
N HIS A 423 3.55 15.85 11.20
CA HIS A 423 4.37 16.03 10.00
C HIS A 423 3.99 17.29 9.23
N ARG A 424 2.69 17.57 9.09
CA ARG A 424 2.20 18.81 8.48
C ARG A 424 2.69 20.05 9.23
N SER A 425 2.58 20.06 10.56
CA SER A 425 3.06 21.19 11.37
C SER A 425 4.56 21.43 11.19
N PHE A 426 5.35 20.36 11.06
CA PHE A 426 6.77 20.45 10.70
C PHE A 426 6.98 21.06 9.30
N LEU A 427 6.26 20.59 8.29
CA LEU A 427 6.36 21.11 6.92
C LEU A 427 5.98 22.59 6.79
N LEU A 428 5.08 23.06 7.66
CA LEU A 428 4.66 24.47 7.73
C LEU A 428 5.56 25.34 8.61
N GLY A 429 6.63 24.80 9.19
CA GLY A 429 7.49 25.51 10.14
C GLY A 429 6.80 25.85 11.47
N GLN A 430 5.64 25.26 11.75
CA GLN A 430 4.89 25.42 13.01
C GLN A 430 5.45 24.52 14.12
N SER A 431 6.25 23.51 13.75
CA SER A 431 7.00 22.65 14.66
C SER A 431 8.46 22.56 14.20
N PRO A 432 9.45 22.65 15.12
CA PRO A 432 10.85 22.41 14.77
C PRO A 432 11.17 20.93 14.56
N THR A 433 10.30 20.02 15.00
CA THR A 433 10.52 18.57 14.94
C THR A 433 9.47 17.88 14.06
N ASP A 434 9.94 16.95 13.25
CA ASP A 434 9.10 16.06 12.45
C ASP A 434 8.38 14.99 13.30
N THR A 435 7.39 14.30 12.73
CA THR A 435 6.74 13.15 13.36
C THR A 435 7.76 12.08 13.75
N PRO A 436 7.60 11.41 14.91
CA PRO A 436 8.42 10.25 15.25
C PRO A 436 8.22 9.10 14.25
N ILE A 437 9.24 8.25 14.12
CA ILE A 437 9.22 7.00 13.33
C ILE A 437 8.42 5.94 14.09
N ASN A 438 7.10 6.13 14.13
CA ASN A 438 6.09 5.20 14.65
C ASN A 438 4.69 5.77 14.31
N CYS A 439 4.07 5.27 13.25
CA CYS A 439 2.78 5.74 12.73
C CYS A 439 1.56 5.29 13.56
N THR A 440 1.62 5.30 14.89
CA THR A 440 0.51 4.81 15.69
C THR A 440 0.61 5.18 17.17
N PRO A 441 -0.51 5.42 17.87
CA PRO A 441 -0.52 5.53 19.34
C PRO A 441 -0.41 4.17 20.05
N ILE A 442 -0.39 3.06 19.33
CA ILE A 442 -0.35 1.72 19.94
C ILE A 442 0.95 1.52 20.72
N PRO A 443 0.89 0.97 21.95
CA PRO A 443 2.06 0.84 22.82
C PRO A 443 3.23 0.08 22.18
N VAL A 444 4.43 0.63 22.37
CA VAL A 444 5.68 0.00 21.91
C VAL A 444 5.97 -1.28 22.70
N ARG A 445 6.61 -2.25 22.04
CA ARG A 445 7.12 -3.47 22.69
C ARG A 445 8.53 -3.22 23.20
N ALA A 446 8.84 -3.72 24.40
CA ALA A 446 10.17 -3.55 25.00
C ALA A 446 11.28 -4.23 24.19
N GLN A 447 10.96 -5.32 23.49
CA GLN A 447 11.88 -6.12 22.68
C GLN A 447 12.40 -5.34 21.45
N THR A 448 11.59 -4.44 20.90
CA THR A 448 11.86 -3.77 19.63
C THR A 448 11.88 -2.25 19.72
N SER A 449 11.42 -1.68 20.84
CA SER A 449 11.15 -0.25 21.03
C SER A 449 10.23 0.34 19.95
N LYS A 450 9.39 -0.51 19.34
CA LYS A 450 8.46 -0.16 18.26
C LYS A 450 7.07 -0.69 18.55
N SER A 451 6.05 -0.04 17.99
CA SER A 451 4.70 -0.61 17.99
C SER A 451 4.64 -1.87 17.12
N PRO A 452 3.80 -2.88 17.45
CA PRO A 452 3.54 -4.01 16.56
C PRO A 452 3.03 -3.61 15.17
N ILE A 453 2.46 -2.41 15.03
CA ILE A 453 2.01 -1.81 13.78
C ILE A 453 2.69 -0.44 13.53
N ALA A 454 4.02 -0.40 13.66
CA ALA A 454 4.81 0.84 13.62
C ALA A 454 4.72 1.66 12.32
N ASN A 455 4.17 1.11 11.23
CA ASN A 455 3.88 1.83 9.99
C ASN A 455 2.38 1.87 9.67
N GLY A 456 1.51 1.67 10.68
CA GLY A 456 0.06 1.59 10.52
C GLY A 456 -0.42 0.19 10.12
N ILE A 457 -1.67 0.13 9.65
CA ILE A 457 -2.33 -1.11 9.20
C ILE A 457 -2.73 -1.00 7.73
N GLN A 458 -3.05 -2.15 7.12
CA GLN A 458 -3.70 -2.20 5.82
C GLN A 458 -5.08 -2.88 5.92
N ILE A 459 -6.00 -2.50 5.04
CA ILE A 459 -7.41 -2.95 5.09
C ILE A 459 -7.88 -3.63 3.80
N PHE A 460 -6.93 -4.11 2.99
CA PHE A 460 -7.22 -4.88 1.78
C PHE A 460 -6.33 -6.12 1.67
N PRO A 461 -6.80 -7.16 0.95
CA PRO A 461 -6.24 -8.51 1.03
C PRO A 461 -4.75 -8.62 0.65
N GLY A 462 -4.08 -9.64 1.17
CA GLY A 462 -2.68 -9.96 0.89
C GLY A 462 -1.85 -10.46 2.07
N SER A 463 -2.45 -10.82 3.20
CA SER A 463 -1.72 -11.34 4.37
C SER A 463 -2.49 -12.40 5.12
N VAL A 464 -1.72 -13.24 5.81
CA VAL A 464 -2.22 -14.22 6.79
C VAL A 464 -1.28 -14.28 7.99
N PRO A 465 -1.80 -14.58 9.20
CA PRO A 465 -0.97 -14.78 10.39
C PRO A 465 -0.21 -16.10 10.30
N ILE A 466 1.02 -16.11 10.84
CA ILE A 466 1.90 -17.28 10.90
C ILE A 466 1.74 -17.94 12.26
N TYR A 467 1.46 -19.24 12.26
CA TYR A 467 1.34 -20.05 13.48
C TYR A 467 2.41 -21.13 13.52
N ARG A 468 2.86 -21.47 14.72
CA ARG A 468 3.52 -22.75 15.01
C ARG A 468 2.55 -23.59 15.83
N ASN A 469 2.02 -24.64 15.21
CA ASN A 469 0.88 -25.39 15.75
C ASN A 469 -0.31 -24.45 16.01
N ASN A 470 -0.62 -24.16 17.28
CA ASN A 470 -1.72 -23.29 17.70
C ASN A 470 -1.24 -21.94 18.27
N THR A 471 0.07 -21.65 18.22
CA THR A 471 0.64 -20.41 18.75
C THR A 471 0.92 -19.44 17.61
N LEU A 472 0.37 -18.22 17.70
CA LEU A 472 0.71 -17.12 16.81
C LEU A 472 2.18 -16.72 17.01
N ILE A 473 2.95 -16.65 15.91
CA ILE A 473 4.39 -16.35 15.93
C ILE A 473 4.80 -15.30 14.88
N GLY A 474 3.84 -14.70 14.17
CA GLY A 474 4.13 -13.64 13.21
C GLY A 474 3.04 -13.44 12.16
N GLY A 475 3.42 -12.80 11.06
CA GLY A 475 2.57 -12.57 9.90
C GLY A 475 3.37 -12.48 8.61
N ILE A 476 2.77 -12.95 7.51
CA ILE A 476 3.25 -12.75 6.14
C ILE A 476 2.34 -11.74 5.46
N GLY A 477 2.93 -10.79 4.73
CA GLY A 477 2.19 -9.86 3.88
C GLY A 477 2.80 -9.76 2.50
N VAL A 478 1.95 -9.63 1.50
CA VAL A 478 2.28 -9.60 0.07
C VAL A 478 1.55 -8.43 -0.59
N SER A 479 2.25 -7.68 -1.43
CA SER A 479 1.65 -6.59 -2.18
C SER A 479 2.36 -6.32 -3.50
N GLY A 480 1.59 -6.12 -4.57
CA GLY A 480 2.10 -5.57 -5.83
C GLY A 480 1.30 -5.91 -7.08
N ASP A 481 0.39 -6.88 -7.01
CA ASP A 481 -0.49 -7.24 -8.13
C ASP A 481 -1.96 -7.10 -7.71
N GLY A 482 -2.89 -7.86 -8.32
CA GLY A 482 -4.28 -7.91 -7.86
C GLY A 482 -4.39 -8.47 -6.43
N ILE A 483 -5.36 -7.97 -5.66
CA ILE A 483 -5.54 -8.34 -4.25
C ILE A 483 -5.78 -9.83 -4.03
N ASP A 484 -6.35 -10.54 -5.01
CA ASP A 484 -6.54 -11.99 -4.95
C ASP A 484 -5.24 -12.75 -5.26
N GLN A 485 -4.36 -12.20 -6.11
CA GLN A 485 -3.00 -12.72 -6.29
C GLN A 485 -2.19 -12.57 -5.00
N ASP A 486 -2.23 -11.41 -4.36
CA ASP A 486 -1.53 -11.16 -3.09
C ASP A 486 -1.98 -12.15 -1.99
N ASP A 487 -3.28 -12.37 -1.87
CA ASP A 487 -3.87 -13.33 -0.93
C ASP A 487 -3.41 -14.76 -1.20
N MET A 488 -3.49 -15.18 -2.46
CA MET A 488 -3.06 -16.51 -2.87
C MET A 488 -1.56 -16.72 -2.59
N ILE A 489 -0.73 -15.73 -2.92
CA ILE A 489 0.73 -15.81 -2.75
C ILE A 489 1.09 -15.90 -1.27
N SER A 490 0.48 -15.07 -0.41
CA SER A 490 0.74 -15.11 1.04
C SER A 490 0.30 -16.45 1.66
N PHE A 491 -0.91 -16.92 1.36
CA PHE A 491 -1.49 -18.13 1.94
C PHE A 491 -0.82 -19.43 1.44
N LEU A 492 -0.63 -19.57 0.13
CA LEU A 492 0.02 -20.75 -0.44
C LEU A 492 1.52 -20.77 -0.18
N GLY A 493 2.17 -19.60 -0.17
CA GLY A 493 3.57 -19.46 0.20
C GLY A 493 3.83 -19.99 1.62
N LEU A 494 3.01 -19.57 2.58
CA LEU A 494 3.08 -20.06 3.95
C LEU A 494 2.72 -21.54 4.08
N HIS A 495 1.66 -21.99 3.39
CA HIS A 495 1.28 -23.40 3.38
C HIS A 495 2.41 -24.31 2.90
N ASN A 496 2.98 -24.02 1.73
CA ASN A 496 4.04 -24.84 1.13
C ASN A 496 5.31 -24.81 1.97
N ALA A 497 5.66 -23.64 2.53
CA ALA A 497 6.77 -23.55 3.46
C ALA A 497 6.55 -24.42 4.71
N GLY A 498 5.34 -24.44 5.26
CA GLY A 498 5.02 -25.30 6.40
C GLY A 498 5.17 -26.79 6.12
N LEU A 499 4.73 -27.23 4.94
CA LEU A 499 4.92 -28.60 4.47
C LEU A 499 6.41 -28.96 4.31
N GLU A 500 7.19 -28.05 3.75
CA GLU A 500 8.62 -28.25 3.53
C GLU A 500 9.43 -28.27 4.83
N LEU A 501 9.13 -27.34 5.74
CA LEU A 501 9.85 -27.18 6.99
C LEU A 501 9.57 -28.33 7.97
N GLY A 502 8.32 -28.80 8.04
CA GLY A 502 7.91 -29.82 9.01
C GLY A 502 8.09 -29.40 10.48
N THR A 503 8.30 -28.11 10.77
CA THR A 503 8.55 -27.56 12.12
C THR A 503 7.27 -27.18 12.87
N GLY A 504 6.10 -27.45 12.28
CA GLY A 504 4.80 -27.00 12.76
C GLY A 504 4.46 -25.55 12.38
N VAL A 505 5.37 -24.82 11.72
CA VAL A 505 5.08 -23.52 11.11
C VAL A 505 4.07 -23.67 9.99
N GLY A 506 3.08 -22.78 9.91
CA GLY A 506 2.11 -22.78 8.81
C GLY A 506 0.97 -21.79 9.01
N ASN A 507 -0.09 -21.97 8.22
CA ASN A 507 -1.32 -21.21 8.34
C ASN A 507 -2.01 -21.50 9.68
N ALA A 508 -2.84 -20.56 10.14
CA ALA A 508 -3.71 -20.78 11.29
C ALA A 508 -4.55 -22.06 11.14
N PRO A 509 -4.77 -22.83 12.22
CA PRO A 509 -5.72 -23.94 12.24
C PRO A 509 -7.11 -23.48 11.79
N ARG A 510 -7.78 -24.28 10.94
CA ARG A 510 -9.10 -23.90 10.41
C ARG A 510 -10.13 -23.54 11.47
N ALA A 511 -10.13 -24.22 12.60
CA ALA A 511 -11.10 -24.02 13.67
C ALA A 511 -11.04 -22.62 14.31
N ILE A 512 -9.92 -21.90 14.17
CA ILE A 512 -9.75 -20.57 14.76
C ILE A 512 -9.68 -19.46 13.71
N ARG A 513 -9.91 -19.75 12.43
CA ARG A 513 -9.90 -18.73 11.37
C ARG A 513 -11.17 -17.86 11.43
N ALA A 514 -11.01 -16.58 11.09
CA ALA A 514 -12.10 -15.60 11.10
C ALA A 514 -13.26 -15.94 10.14
N ASP A 515 -13.05 -16.79 9.13
CA ASP A 515 -14.12 -17.28 8.24
C ASP A 515 -15.08 -18.27 8.92
N ASN A 516 -14.86 -18.64 10.18
CA ASN A 516 -15.89 -19.28 11.01
C ASN A 516 -16.87 -18.29 11.64
N ILE A 517 -16.58 -16.98 11.61
CA ILE A 517 -17.44 -15.96 12.21
C ILE A 517 -18.53 -15.57 11.23
N GLN A 518 -19.77 -15.72 11.68
CA GLN A 518 -20.96 -15.22 10.98
C GLN A 518 -21.19 -13.75 11.31
N THR A 519 -21.38 -12.93 10.28
CA THR A 519 -21.71 -11.50 10.41
C THR A 519 -22.90 -11.13 9.52
N ARG A 520 -23.22 -9.83 9.44
CA ARG A 520 -24.23 -9.30 8.53
C ARG A 520 -23.80 -9.60 7.08
N GLY A 521 -24.63 -10.33 6.35
CA GLY A 521 -24.37 -10.65 4.95
C GLY A 521 -23.52 -11.91 4.70
N GLY A 522 -23.12 -12.65 5.73
CA GLY A 522 -22.40 -13.91 5.56
C GLY A 522 -21.26 -14.11 6.56
N ARG A 523 -20.47 -15.16 6.32
CA ARG A 523 -19.21 -15.36 7.02
C ARG A 523 -18.20 -14.31 6.59
N LEU A 524 -17.29 -13.93 7.49
CA LEU A 524 -16.11 -13.18 7.09
C LEU A 524 -15.31 -14.00 6.06
N ARG A 525 -14.58 -13.31 5.18
CA ARG A 525 -13.71 -13.98 4.21
C ARG A 525 -12.30 -14.02 4.78
N TYR A 526 -11.62 -15.16 4.66
CA TYR A 526 -10.24 -15.32 5.12
C TYR A 526 -9.22 -15.10 3.99
N VAL A 527 -9.34 -15.84 2.88
CA VAL A 527 -8.49 -15.70 1.69
C VAL A 527 -9.37 -15.86 0.43
N SER A 528 -9.03 -15.18 -0.66
CA SER A 528 -9.57 -15.44 -2.00
C SER A 528 -8.43 -15.78 -2.95
N CYS A 529 -8.54 -16.89 -3.67
CA CYS A 529 -7.56 -17.27 -4.67
C CYS A 529 -8.22 -17.23 -6.05
N PRO A 530 -7.57 -16.64 -7.07
CA PRO A 530 -8.13 -16.60 -8.41
C PRO A 530 -8.32 -18.01 -8.97
N PHE A 531 -9.29 -18.15 -9.87
CA PHE A 531 -9.50 -19.39 -10.63
C PHE A 531 -8.42 -19.54 -11.71
N LEU A 532 -7.95 -20.77 -11.94
CA LEU A 532 -6.87 -21.08 -12.89
C LEU A 532 -5.67 -20.11 -12.76
N PRO A 533 -5.11 -19.86 -11.56
CA PRO A 533 -4.28 -18.69 -11.36
C PRO A 533 -2.86 -18.84 -11.89
N PHE A 534 -2.42 -20.07 -12.18
CA PHE A 534 -1.05 -20.34 -12.58
C PHE A 534 -0.86 -20.31 -14.10
N LEU A 535 0.35 -19.90 -14.52
CA LEU A 535 0.79 -19.89 -15.92
C LEU A 535 1.29 -21.27 -16.37
N ASP A 536 1.68 -22.11 -15.43
CA ASP A 536 2.34 -23.40 -15.65
C ASP A 536 1.47 -24.60 -15.24
N SER A 537 0.20 -24.37 -14.89
CA SER A 537 -0.70 -25.41 -14.36
C SER A 537 -2.16 -25.13 -14.71
N ASN A 538 -2.94 -26.20 -14.83
CA ASN A 538 -4.39 -26.16 -15.03
C ASN A 538 -5.21 -26.26 -13.72
N GLU A 539 -4.56 -26.14 -12.56
CA GLU A 539 -5.20 -26.20 -11.25
C GLU A 539 -6.21 -25.05 -11.05
N GLN A 540 -7.43 -25.39 -10.66
CA GLN A 540 -8.56 -24.46 -10.66
C GLN A 540 -8.79 -23.76 -9.31
N THR A 541 -8.60 -24.49 -8.20
CA THR A 541 -8.92 -24.02 -6.85
C THR A 541 -7.77 -24.31 -5.90
N PRO A 542 -6.59 -23.67 -6.08
CA PRO A 542 -5.37 -24.11 -5.43
C PRO A 542 -5.35 -23.91 -3.91
N CYS A 543 -6.26 -23.10 -3.38
CA CYS A 543 -6.37 -22.84 -1.94
C CYS A 543 -7.42 -23.73 -1.25
N ASN A 544 -8.23 -24.46 -2.02
CA ASN A 544 -9.24 -25.34 -1.44
C ASN A 544 -8.55 -26.47 -0.65
N GLY A 545 -9.08 -26.79 0.52
CA GLY A 545 -8.50 -27.84 1.35
C GLY A 545 -7.17 -27.49 2.01
N LYS A 546 -6.77 -26.22 2.10
CA LYS A 546 -5.57 -25.76 2.84
C LYS A 546 -5.85 -24.89 4.07
#